data_AF-A0A351XKD5-F1
#
_entry.id   AF-A0A351XKD5-F1
#
_cell.length_a   1.000
_cell.length_b   1.000
_cell.length_c   1.000
_cell.angle_alpha   90.00
_cell.angle_beta   90.00
_cell.angle_gamma   90.00
#
_symmetry.space_group_name_H-M   'P 1'
#
loop_
_entity.id
_entity.type
_entity.pdbx_description
1 polymer ?
#
loop_
_entity_poly.entity_id
_entity_poly.type
_entity_poly.pdbx_seq_one_letter_code
_entity_poly.pdbx_strand_id
1 'polypeptide(L)'
;EEIIKTVINIAPAFGGINLEDISAPRCFEIEERLKKELDIPVFHDDQHGTAIVVLAGIINALKVTGRTKEECHVVVNGAGSAGIAITKLLLTYGFKDIVMCDKAGIISASSPGLNWMQEKMSKVTNLSGKTGTLADALKGADIFVGVSAPGIVTEEMAASMNSDAIIFAMANPVPEIMPDIAKKAGVKVIGTGRSDFPNQINNVVAFPGIFKGALEGRTTQITEDMKLAAAIAISSLVDDKDLNEDNIMPEAFDPRVADAVADAVKAHIKR
;
A
#
# COMPACT_ATOMS: atom_id res chain seq x y z
N GLU A 1 -19.41 -11.71 -12.19
CA GLU A 1 -20.77 -11.31 -12.62
C GLU A 1 -21.81 -11.29 -11.50
N GLU A 2 -22.09 -12.41 -10.80
CA GLU A 2 -23.15 -12.43 -9.78
C GLU A 2 -22.91 -11.47 -8.60
N ILE A 3 -21.66 -11.34 -8.15
CA ILE A 3 -21.28 -10.37 -7.11
C ILE A 3 -21.64 -8.94 -7.55
N ILE A 4 -21.27 -8.56 -8.78
CA ILE A 4 -21.53 -7.22 -9.33
C ILE A 4 -23.03 -6.93 -9.33
N LYS A 5 -23.83 -7.84 -9.92
CA LYS A 5 -25.30 -7.71 -9.97
C LYS A 5 -25.92 -7.60 -8.58
N THR A 6 -25.42 -8.40 -7.64
CA THR A 6 -25.92 -8.40 -6.26
C THR A 6 -25.67 -7.06 -5.59
N VAL A 7 -24.43 -6.55 -5.68
CA VAL A 7 -24.06 -5.25 -5.11
C VAL A 7 -24.88 -4.12 -5.75
N ILE A 8 -25.08 -4.14 -7.08
CA ILE A 8 -25.92 -3.15 -7.77
C ILE A 8 -27.36 -3.16 -7.26
N ASN A 9 -27.94 -4.35 -7.10
CA ASN A 9 -29.33 -4.48 -6.64
C ASN A 9 -29.55 -3.99 -5.21
N ILE A 10 -28.54 -4.11 -4.34
CA ILE A 10 -28.64 -3.66 -2.93
C ILE A 10 -28.15 -2.22 -2.71
N ALA A 11 -27.43 -1.63 -3.67
CA ALA A 11 -26.85 -0.29 -3.57
C ALA A 11 -27.81 0.83 -3.14
N PRO A 12 -29.11 0.84 -3.50
CA PRO A 12 -30.03 1.91 -3.07
C PRO A 12 -30.16 2.10 -1.54
N ALA A 13 -29.80 1.08 -0.75
CA ALA A 13 -29.83 1.15 0.71
C ALA A 13 -28.54 1.72 1.34
N PHE A 14 -27.50 1.99 0.55
CA PHE A 14 -26.17 2.35 1.04
C PHE A 14 -25.69 3.70 0.51
N GLY A 15 -24.91 4.40 1.33
CA GLY A 15 -24.21 5.64 0.92
C GLY A 15 -22.84 5.40 0.29
N GLY A 16 -22.33 4.16 0.31
CA GLY A 16 -21.04 3.76 -0.22
C GLY A 16 -20.83 2.25 -0.03
N ILE A 17 -19.92 1.66 -0.81
CA ILE A 17 -19.62 0.23 -0.82
C ILE A 17 -18.15 0.00 -0.47
N ASN A 18 -17.88 -0.71 0.62
CA ASN A 18 -16.55 -1.24 0.94
C ASN A 18 -16.46 -2.70 0.49
N LEU A 19 -15.57 -3.01 -0.44
CA LEU A 19 -15.23 -4.36 -0.88
C LEU A 19 -14.08 -4.89 -0.03
N GLU A 20 -14.22 -6.12 0.45
CA GLU A 20 -13.27 -6.79 1.33
C GLU A 20 -13.07 -8.25 0.90
N ASP A 21 -11.87 -8.79 1.11
CA ASP A 21 -11.54 -10.21 0.99
C ASP A 21 -11.89 -10.84 -0.38
N ILE A 22 -11.83 -10.04 -1.45
CA ILE A 22 -12.03 -10.52 -2.81
C ILE A 22 -10.67 -10.83 -3.44
N SER A 23 -10.44 -12.09 -3.81
CA SER A 23 -9.16 -12.50 -4.39
C SER A 23 -8.86 -11.81 -5.73
N ALA A 24 -7.58 -11.52 -5.98
CA ALA A 24 -7.11 -11.16 -7.30
C ALA A 24 -7.18 -12.37 -8.27
N PRO A 25 -7.37 -12.16 -9.59
CA PRO A 25 -7.56 -10.87 -10.26
C PRO A 25 -9.04 -10.41 -10.31
N ARG A 26 -10.01 -11.21 -9.84
CA ARG A 26 -11.45 -10.88 -9.97
C ARG A 26 -11.85 -9.61 -9.22
N CYS A 27 -11.16 -9.26 -8.13
CA CYS A 27 -11.40 -8.04 -7.38
C CYS A 27 -11.29 -6.78 -8.24
N PHE A 28 -10.34 -6.76 -9.19
CA PHE A 28 -10.12 -5.61 -10.08
C PHE A 28 -11.31 -5.38 -11.00
N GLU A 29 -11.84 -6.45 -11.62
CA GLU A 29 -13.00 -6.35 -12.51
C GLU A 29 -14.25 -5.97 -11.71
N ILE A 30 -14.46 -6.57 -10.54
CA ILE A 30 -15.60 -6.27 -9.67
C ILE A 30 -15.59 -4.79 -9.27
N GLU A 31 -14.45 -4.28 -8.80
CA GLU A 31 -14.31 -2.88 -8.41
C GLU A 31 -14.51 -1.93 -9.61
N GLU A 32 -13.86 -2.20 -10.74
CA GLU A 32 -13.95 -1.36 -11.94
C GLU A 32 -15.39 -1.26 -12.45
N ARG A 33 -16.11 -2.39 -12.52
CA ARG A 33 -17.50 -2.45 -12.93
C ARG A 33 -18.41 -1.71 -11.95
N LEU A 34 -18.25 -1.93 -10.65
CA LEU A 34 -19.06 -1.26 -9.62
C LEU A 34 -18.83 0.25 -9.59
N LYS A 35 -17.58 0.73 -9.73
CA LYS A 35 -17.28 2.17 -9.81
C LYS A 35 -17.88 2.85 -11.04
N LYS A 36 -18.14 2.09 -12.11
CA LYS A 36 -18.74 2.59 -13.35
C LYS A 36 -20.27 2.56 -13.31
N GLU A 37 -20.85 1.58 -12.63
CA GLU A 37 -22.30 1.32 -12.64
C GLU A 37 -23.05 1.91 -11.44
N LEU A 38 -22.33 2.35 -10.40
CA LEU A 38 -22.91 2.95 -9.21
C LEU A 38 -22.63 4.46 -9.11
N ASP A 39 -23.64 5.19 -8.62
CA ASP A 39 -23.55 6.62 -8.31
C ASP A 39 -23.12 6.89 -6.85
N ILE A 40 -22.61 5.87 -6.16
CA ILE A 40 -22.10 5.93 -4.78
C ILE A 40 -20.64 5.46 -4.75
N PRO A 41 -19.82 5.94 -3.80
CA PRO A 41 -18.41 5.61 -3.75
C PRO A 41 -18.20 4.13 -3.48
N VAL A 42 -17.39 3.49 -4.33
CA VAL A 42 -16.92 2.11 -4.15
C VAL A 42 -15.43 2.15 -3.84
N PHE A 43 -15.04 1.46 -2.77
CA PHE A 43 -13.67 1.33 -2.30
C PHE A 43 -13.38 -0.14 -2.00
N HIS A 44 -12.16 -0.59 -2.27
CA HIS A 44 -11.72 -1.91 -1.86
C HIS A 44 -10.60 -1.74 -0.85
N ASP A 45 -10.83 -2.17 0.39
CA ASP A 45 -9.93 -1.80 1.49
C ASP A 45 -8.58 -2.53 1.42
N ASP A 46 -8.61 -3.84 1.13
CA ASP A 46 -7.37 -4.63 0.95
C ASP A 46 -6.47 -4.09 -0.16
N GLN A 47 -7.04 -3.38 -1.14
CA GLN A 47 -6.28 -2.71 -2.20
C GLN A 47 -5.85 -1.31 -1.74
N HIS A 48 -6.82 -0.40 -1.67
CA HIS A 48 -6.54 1.03 -1.58
C HIS A 48 -6.30 1.48 -0.15
N GLY A 49 -6.98 0.87 0.84
CA GLY A 49 -6.71 1.11 2.26
C GLY A 49 -5.27 0.76 2.59
N THR A 50 -4.85 -0.45 2.21
CA THR A 50 -3.46 -0.90 2.33
C THR A 50 -2.48 0.04 1.64
N ALA A 51 -2.76 0.45 0.39
CA ALA A 51 -1.89 1.36 -0.36
C ALA A 51 -1.72 2.72 0.34
N ILE A 52 -2.81 3.28 0.87
CA ILE A 52 -2.82 4.57 1.57
C ILE A 52 -1.92 4.51 2.81
N VAL A 53 -2.07 3.47 3.65
CA VAL A 53 -1.31 3.38 4.90
C VAL A 53 0.16 3.03 4.67
N VAL A 54 0.45 2.23 3.64
CA VAL A 54 1.83 1.99 3.20
C VAL A 54 2.49 3.27 2.74
N LEU A 55 1.82 4.06 1.89
CA LEU A 55 2.37 5.33 1.43
C LEU A 55 2.55 6.30 2.60
N ALA A 56 1.59 6.41 3.52
CA ALA A 56 1.71 7.25 4.70
C ALA A 56 2.96 6.91 5.53
N GLY A 57 3.17 5.62 5.81
CA GLY A 57 4.34 5.14 6.52
C GLY A 57 5.64 5.42 5.76
N ILE A 58 5.66 5.21 4.43
CA ILE A 58 6.84 5.48 3.60
C ILE A 58 7.19 6.96 3.60
N ILE A 59 6.21 7.87 3.52
CA ILE A 59 6.46 9.33 3.57
C ILE A 59 7.24 9.70 4.84
N ASN A 60 6.83 9.15 5.98
CA ASN A 60 7.49 9.39 7.25
C ASN A 60 8.83 8.66 7.39
N ALA A 61 8.93 7.42 6.88
CA ALA A 61 10.19 6.68 6.85
C ALA A 61 11.27 7.37 5.98
N LEU A 62 10.89 8.01 4.87
CA LEU A 62 11.79 8.82 4.05
C LEU A 62 12.38 10.00 4.84
N LYS A 63 11.57 10.68 5.65
CA LYS A 63 12.06 11.75 6.54
C LYS A 63 13.06 11.22 7.56
N VAL A 64 12.76 10.08 8.21
CA VAL A 64 13.64 9.44 9.20
C VAL A 64 14.99 9.04 8.60
N THR A 65 14.99 8.58 7.36
CA THR A 65 16.19 8.11 6.65
C THR A 65 16.90 9.20 5.85
N GLY A 66 16.33 10.42 5.78
CA GLY A 66 16.89 11.54 5.02
C GLY A 66 16.86 11.33 3.50
N ARG A 67 15.96 10.49 2.99
CA ARG A 67 15.89 10.08 1.58
C ARG A 67 14.83 10.86 0.80
N THR A 68 15.04 10.98 -0.51
CA THR A 68 14.03 11.48 -1.45
C THR A 68 13.47 10.34 -2.29
N LYS A 69 12.17 10.36 -2.58
CA LYS A 69 11.49 9.29 -3.34
C LYS A 69 12.06 9.09 -4.74
N GLU A 70 12.64 10.14 -5.33
CA GLU A 70 13.24 10.12 -6.66
C GLU A 70 14.52 9.28 -6.73
N GLU A 71 15.18 9.05 -5.59
CA GLU A 71 16.46 8.33 -5.49
C GLU A 71 16.28 6.89 -4.96
N CYS A 72 15.07 6.52 -4.55
CA CYS A 72 14.81 5.21 -3.94
C CYS A 72 14.53 4.11 -4.97
N HIS A 73 15.18 2.97 -4.79
CA HIS A 73 14.80 1.69 -5.38
C HIS A 73 13.82 0.95 -4.47
N VAL A 74 12.59 0.73 -4.96
CA VAL A 74 11.52 0.07 -4.19
C VAL A 74 11.28 -1.35 -4.71
N VAL A 75 11.22 -2.31 -3.79
CA VAL A 75 10.81 -3.69 -4.08
C VAL A 75 9.47 -3.97 -3.41
N VAL A 76 8.46 -4.31 -4.21
CA VAL A 76 7.14 -4.73 -3.73
C VAL A 76 7.00 -6.23 -3.97
N ASN A 77 6.96 -7.04 -2.90
CA ASN A 77 6.77 -8.47 -3.01
C ASN A 77 5.32 -8.87 -2.72
N GLY A 78 4.68 -9.45 -3.73
CA GLY A 78 3.26 -9.75 -3.76
C GLY A 78 2.58 -8.98 -4.89
N ALA A 79 2.35 -9.64 -6.03
CA ALA A 79 1.67 -9.02 -7.18
C ALA A 79 0.16 -9.31 -7.22
N GLY A 80 -0.46 -9.34 -6.04
CA GLY A 80 -1.90 -9.45 -5.83
C GLY A 80 -2.60 -8.08 -5.77
N SER A 81 -3.80 -8.05 -5.19
CA SER A 81 -4.63 -6.86 -5.02
C SER A 81 -3.88 -5.72 -4.31
N ALA A 82 -3.37 -5.97 -3.10
CA ALA A 82 -2.65 -5.00 -2.28
C ALA A 82 -1.38 -4.48 -2.98
N GLY A 83 -0.48 -5.36 -3.41
CA GLY A 83 0.81 -4.93 -3.98
C GLY A 83 0.67 -4.18 -5.30
N ILE A 84 -0.33 -4.49 -6.13
CA ILE A 84 -0.64 -3.72 -7.33
C ILE A 84 -1.15 -2.31 -6.95
N ALA A 85 -2.04 -2.20 -5.96
CA ALA A 85 -2.55 -0.90 -5.51
C ALA A 85 -1.46 -0.04 -4.85
N ILE A 86 -0.63 -0.62 -3.99
CA ILE A 86 0.56 0.02 -3.40
C ILE A 86 1.46 0.56 -4.51
N THR A 87 1.82 -0.28 -5.47
CA THR A 87 2.71 0.11 -6.57
C THR A 87 2.13 1.27 -7.37
N LYS A 88 0.84 1.22 -7.71
CA LYS A 88 0.17 2.32 -8.43
C LYS A 88 0.20 3.62 -7.63
N LEU A 89 -0.09 3.57 -6.34
CA LEU A 89 -0.11 4.79 -5.51
C LEU A 89 1.30 5.36 -5.31
N LEU A 90 2.32 4.51 -5.18
CA LEU A 90 3.73 4.94 -5.15
C LEU A 90 4.17 5.61 -6.46
N LEU A 91 3.78 5.05 -7.62
CA LEU A 91 4.03 5.68 -8.92
C LEU A 91 3.33 7.04 -9.02
N THR A 92 2.06 7.13 -8.60
CA THR A 92 1.30 8.39 -8.55
C THR A 92 1.96 9.43 -7.63
N TYR A 93 2.51 8.98 -6.49
CA TYR A 93 3.24 9.86 -5.57
C TYR A 93 4.58 10.36 -6.15
N GLY A 94 5.18 9.62 -7.09
CA GLY A 94 6.36 10.06 -7.84
C GLY A 94 7.60 9.18 -7.69
N PHE A 95 7.48 7.98 -7.12
CA PHE A 95 8.56 6.99 -7.20
C PHE A 95 8.79 6.59 -8.65
N LYS A 96 10.06 6.47 -9.06
CA LYS A 96 10.45 6.21 -10.46
C LYS A 96 10.96 4.79 -10.68
N ASP A 97 11.54 4.18 -9.65
CA ASP A 97 12.15 2.86 -9.72
C ASP A 97 11.48 1.91 -8.74
N ILE A 98 10.52 1.14 -9.27
CA ILE A 98 9.81 0.11 -8.52
C ILE A 98 9.91 -1.21 -9.26
N VAL A 99 10.27 -2.26 -8.53
CA VAL A 99 10.25 -3.65 -8.99
C VAL A 99 9.19 -4.42 -8.21
N MET A 100 8.36 -5.15 -8.93
CA MET A 100 7.41 -6.09 -8.32
C MET A 100 7.96 -7.51 -8.39
N CYS A 101 7.78 -8.26 -7.31
CA CYS A 101 8.07 -9.69 -7.24
C CYS A 101 6.79 -10.49 -6.99
N ASP A 102 6.71 -11.68 -7.57
CA ASP A 102 5.73 -12.70 -7.21
C ASP A 102 6.41 -14.03 -6.84
N LYS A 103 5.61 -15.09 -6.70
CA LYS A 103 6.11 -16.43 -6.36
C LYS A 103 7.15 -16.98 -7.35
N ALA A 104 7.20 -16.49 -8.58
CA ALA A 104 8.18 -16.88 -9.60
C ALA A 104 9.42 -15.97 -9.64
N GLY A 105 9.46 -14.91 -8.82
CA GLY A 105 10.55 -13.94 -8.76
C GLY A 105 10.16 -12.58 -9.31
N ILE A 106 11.13 -11.87 -9.88
CA ILE A 106 10.94 -10.53 -10.43
C ILE A 106 9.97 -10.57 -11.62
N ILE A 107 8.95 -9.71 -11.59
CA ILE A 107 8.02 -9.51 -12.70
C ILE A 107 8.71 -8.69 -13.80
N SER A 108 8.69 -9.24 -15.00
CA SER A 108 9.20 -8.62 -16.23
C SER A 108 8.18 -8.80 -17.35
N ALA A 109 8.31 -8.03 -18.43
CA ALA A 109 7.45 -8.20 -19.62
C ALA A 109 7.56 -9.60 -20.25
N SER A 110 8.65 -10.32 -20.00
CA SER A 110 8.88 -11.70 -20.47
C SER A 110 8.43 -12.78 -19.49
N SER A 111 7.93 -12.42 -18.30
CA SER A 111 7.53 -13.41 -17.30
C SER A 111 6.34 -14.24 -17.82
N PRO A 112 6.39 -15.58 -17.74
CA PRO A 112 5.30 -16.43 -18.20
C PRO A 112 4.12 -16.42 -17.22
N GLY A 113 2.90 -16.54 -17.73
CA GLY A 113 1.70 -16.74 -16.89
C GLY A 113 1.23 -15.53 -16.10
N LEU A 114 1.63 -14.31 -16.50
CA LEU A 114 1.10 -13.08 -15.94
C LEU A 114 -0.41 -12.97 -16.20
N ASN A 115 -1.16 -12.51 -15.21
CA ASN A 115 -2.53 -12.07 -15.45
C ASN A 115 -2.54 -10.66 -16.08
N TRP A 116 -3.69 -10.26 -16.64
CA TRP A 116 -3.85 -8.99 -17.35
C TRP A 116 -3.44 -7.75 -16.55
N MET A 117 -3.55 -7.76 -15.22
CA MET A 117 -3.14 -6.64 -14.37
C MET A 117 -1.63 -6.66 -14.14
N GLN A 118 -1.02 -7.83 -13.93
CA GLN A 118 0.44 -7.96 -13.85
C GLN A 118 1.12 -7.56 -15.18
N GLU A 119 0.52 -7.90 -16.33
CA GLU A 119 0.97 -7.44 -17.64
C GLU A 119 0.88 -5.91 -17.81
N LYS A 120 -0.11 -5.27 -17.20
CA LYS A 120 -0.18 -3.80 -17.16
C LYS A 120 0.93 -3.23 -16.28
N MET A 121 1.18 -3.83 -15.12
CA MET A 121 2.22 -3.36 -14.20
C MET A 121 3.63 -3.53 -14.79
N SER A 122 3.92 -4.63 -15.49
CA SER A 122 5.24 -4.86 -16.11
C SER A 122 5.65 -3.82 -17.16
N LYS A 123 4.70 -3.00 -17.65
CA LYS A 123 4.96 -1.89 -18.57
C LYS A 123 5.36 -0.59 -17.88
N VAL A 124 5.08 -0.46 -16.58
CA VAL A 124 5.31 0.76 -15.79
C VAL A 124 6.25 0.54 -14.60
N THR A 125 6.56 -0.71 -14.27
CA THR A 125 7.55 -1.12 -13.26
C THR A 125 8.72 -1.83 -13.91
N ASN A 126 9.85 -1.94 -13.21
CA ASN A 126 11.02 -2.69 -13.67
C ASN A 126 11.49 -2.25 -15.07
N LEU A 127 11.58 -0.94 -15.29
CA LEU A 127 11.93 -0.35 -16.60
C LEU A 127 13.36 -0.72 -17.06
N SER A 128 14.22 -1.12 -16.13
CA SER A 128 15.55 -1.66 -16.40
C SER A 128 15.56 -3.13 -16.84
N GLY A 129 14.41 -3.82 -16.85
CA GLY A 129 14.31 -5.21 -17.31
C GLY A 129 15.04 -6.22 -16.43
N LYS A 130 15.09 -6.00 -15.10
CA LYS A 130 15.69 -6.95 -14.16
C LYS A 130 14.92 -8.28 -14.19
N THR A 131 15.63 -9.37 -13.99
CA THR A 131 15.09 -10.72 -13.82
C THR A 131 15.81 -11.41 -12.68
N GLY A 132 15.24 -12.48 -12.14
CA GLY A 132 15.83 -13.22 -11.02
C GLY A 132 14.87 -13.38 -9.85
N THR A 133 15.43 -13.67 -8.69
CA THR A 133 14.70 -14.00 -7.45
C THR A 133 14.37 -12.77 -6.61
N LEU A 134 13.61 -12.95 -5.53
CA LEU A 134 13.40 -11.90 -4.52
C LEU A 134 14.74 -11.43 -3.90
N ALA A 135 15.67 -12.35 -3.65
CA ALA A 135 17.00 -12.00 -3.15
C ALA A 135 17.77 -11.11 -4.14
N ASP A 136 17.59 -11.32 -5.44
CA ASP A 136 18.22 -10.47 -6.46
C ASP A 136 17.59 -9.08 -6.53
N ALA A 137 16.27 -8.98 -6.29
CA ALA A 137 15.57 -7.70 -6.23
C ALA A 137 16.00 -6.86 -5.01
N LEU A 138 16.22 -7.50 -3.85
CA LEU A 138 16.55 -6.82 -2.60
C LEU A 138 17.98 -6.27 -2.53
N LYS A 139 18.91 -6.77 -3.36
CA LYS A 139 20.28 -6.26 -3.43
C LYS A 139 20.27 -4.79 -3.82
N GLY A 140 20.74 -3.94 -2.90
CA GLY A 140 20.78 -2.48 -3.08
C GLY A 140 19.41 -1.82 -3.18
N ALA A 141 18.34 -2.45 -2.66
CA ALA A 141 17.05 -1.80 -2.49
C ALA A 141 17.07 -0.85 -1.29
N ASP A 142 16.30 0.24 -1.36
CA ASP A 142 16.14 1.17 -0.24
C ASP A 142 14.87 0.87 0.56
N ILE A 143 13.83 0.40 -0.13
CA ILE A 143 12.52 0.12 0.46
C ILE A 143 12.06 -1.26 0.01
N PHE A 144 11.63 -2.08 0.97
CA PHE A 144 10.90 -3.31 0.72
C PHE A 144 9.49 -3.21 1.29
N VAL A 145 8.50 -3.60 0.50
CA VAL A 145 7.10 -3.76 0.92
C VAL A 145 6.65 -5.20 0.63
N GLY A 146 6.46 -5.98 1.68
CA GLY A 146 5.93 -7.34 1.62
C GLY A 146 4.44 -7.39 1.95
N VAL A 147 3.65 -7.94 1.04
CA VAL A 147 2.20 -8.20 1.19
C VAL A 147 1.86 -9.59 0.67
N SER A 148 2.60 -10.58 1.16
CA SER A 148 2.77 -11.87 0.47
C SER A 148 2.72 -13.08 1.41
N ALA A 149 3.86 -13.63 1.80
CA ALA A 149 3.97 -14.91 2.49
C ALA A 149 4.92 -14.82 3.69
N PRO A 150 4.69 -15.62 4.73
CA PRO A 150 5.46 -15.56 5.97
C PRO A 150 6.91 -16.06 5.79
N GLY A 151 7.86 -15.39 6.42
CA GLY A 151 9.24 -15.87 6.59
C GLY A 151 10.05 -16.03 5.29
N ILE A 152 9.69 -15.32 4.23
CA ILE A 152 10.34 -15.42 2.92
C ILE A 152 11.55 -14.50 2.74
N VAL A 153 11.73 -13.51 3.62
CA VAL A 153 12.88 -12.60 3.62
C VAL A 153 13.83 -13.02 4.73
N THR A 154 15.07 -13.39 4.37
CA THR A 154 16.09 -13.81 5.33
C THR A 154 16.92 -12.63 5.84
N GLU A 155 17.68 -12.84 6.92
CA GLU A 155 18.62 -11.85 7.45
C GLU A 155 19.63 -11.40 6.37
N GLU A 156 20.13 -12.33 5.56
CA GLU A 156 21.08 -12.05 4.48
C GLU A 156 20.45 -11.21 3.36
N MET A 157 19.19 -11.46 3.02
CA MET A 157 18.47 -10.65 2.04
C MET A 157 18.29 -9.22 2.55
N ALA A 158 17.87 -9.05 3.80
CA ALA A 158 17.73 -7.74 4.43
C ALA A 158 19.08 -7.00 4.53
N ALA A 159 20.15 -7.70 4.90
CA ALA A 159 21.51 -7.14 4.98
C ALA A 159 22.11 -6.77 3.61
N SER A 160 21.53 -7.28 2.52
CA SER A 160 21.96 -6.94 1.15
C SER A 160 21.34 -5.64 0.60
N MET A 161 20.37 -5.07 1.34
CA MET A 161 19.77 -3.76 1.03
C MET A 161 20.76 -2.63 1.30
N ASN A 162 20.44 -1.41 0.84
CA ASN A 162 21.27 -0.23 1.13
C ASN A 162 21.25 0.12 2.63
N SER A 163 22.23 0.90 3.08
CA SER A 163 22.24 1.44 4.45
C SER A 163 20.97 2.24 4.73
N ASP A 164 20.49 2.22 5.97
CA ASP A 164 19.25 2.90 6.34
C ASP A 164 18.02 2.45 5.54
N ALA A 165 17.96 1.16 5.20
CA ALA A 165 16.83 0.55 4.50
C ALA A 165 15.53 0.62 5.31
N ILE A 166 14.41 0.60 4.58
CA ILE A 166 13.05 0.57 5.11
C ILE A 166 12.42 -0.77 4.74
N ILE A 167 11.90 -1.51 5.72
CA ILE A 167 11.17 -2.78 5.50
C ILE A 167 9.78 -2.68 6.10
N PHE A 168 8.75 -2.79 5.24
CA PHE A 168 7.37 -3.03 5.66
C PHE A 168 7.01 -4.49 5.36
N ALA A 169 6.98 -5.33 6.39
CA ALA A 169 6.67 -6.76 6.30
C ALA A 169 5.25 -7.01 6.83
N MET A 170 4.26 -7.00 5.93
CA MET A 170 2.84 -6.88 6.29
C MET A 170 2.06 -8.20 6.15
N ALA A 171 2.72 -9.32 5.83
CA ALA A 171 2.05 -10.61 5.90
C ALA A 171 1.54 -10.89 7.33
N ASN A 172 0.31 -11.40 7.41
CA ASN A 172 -0.33 -11.80 8.66
C ASN A 172 -0.63 -13.31 8.66
N PRO A 173 -0.57 -13.99 9.82
CA PRO A 173 -0.15 -13.48 11.14
C PRO A 173 1.37 -13.41 11.33
N VAL A 174 2.15 -14.02 10.43
CA VAL A 174 3.62 -14.03 10.47
C VAL A 174 4.15 -13.17 9.33
N PRO A 175 4.97 -12.14 9.60
CA PRO A 175 5.50 -11.25 8.57
C PRO A 175 6.52 -11.95 7.66
N GLU A 176 6.85 -11.30 6.55
CA GLU A 176 7.91 -11.76 5.62
C GLU A 176 9.27 -11.91 6.31
N ILE A 177 9.56 -11.06 7.29
CA ILE A 177 10.72 -11.09 8.18
C ILE A 177 10.29 -10.54 9.55
N MET A 178 10.76 -11.15 10.65
CA MET A 178 10.46 -10.63 11.98
C MET A 178 11.28 -9.35 12.27
N PRO A 179 10.73 -8.37 13.02
CA PRO A 179 11.43 -7.11 13.27
C PRO A 179 12.78 -7.23 13.95
N ASP A 180 12.96 -8.19 14.86
CA ASP A 180 14.24 -8.44 15.52
C ASP A 180 15.32 -8.92 14.54
N ILE A 181 14.95 -9.78 13.58
CA ILE A 181 15.84 -10.26 12.52
C ILE A 181 16.17 -9.11 11.55
N ALA A 182 15.18 -8.31 11.14
CA ALA A 182 15.40 -7.16 10.27
C ALA A 182 16.32 -6.12 10.95
N LYS A 183 16.11 -5.84 12.25
CA LYS A 183 16.96 -4.92 13.03
C LYS A 183 18.38 -5.44 13.14
N LYS A 184 18.56 -6.75 13.35
CA LYS A 184 19.89 -7.41 13.36
C LYS A 184 20.60 -7.31 12.01
N ALA A 185 19.86 -7.35 10.91
CA ALA A 185 20.38 -7.14 9.55
C ALA A 185 20.76 -5.67 9.24
N GLY A 186 20.51 -4.72 10.15
CA GLY A 186 20.84 -3.31 9.97
C GLY A 186 19.76 -2.47 9.29
N VAL A 187 18.52 -2.95 9.23
CA VAL A 187 17.37 -2.19 8.72
C VAL A 187 17.02 -1.06 9.69
N LYS A 188 16.79 0.14 9.16
CA LYS A 188 16.61 1.35 9.95
C LYS A 188 15.17 1.59 10.36
N VAL A 189 14.21 1.44 9.45
CA VAL A 189 12.78 1.60 9.75
C VAL A 189 12.07 0.30 9.42
N ILE A 190 11.34 -0.25 10.39
CA ILE A 190 10.63 -1.52 10.25
C ILE A 190 9.17 -1.28 10.58
N GLY A 191 8.27 -1.69 9.69
CA GLY A 191 6.82 -1.68 9.91
C GLY A 191 6.23 -3.06 9.66
N THR A 192 5.16 -3.41 10.38
CA THR A 192 4.44 -4.67 10.19
C THR A 192 2.93 -4.48 10.24
N GLY A 193 2.16 -5.49 9.85
CA GLY A 193 0.69 -5.47 10.04
C GLY A 193 0.25 -5.70 11.50
N ARG A 194 1.16 -6.08 12.39
CA ARG A 194 0.86 -6.50 13.76
C ARG A 194 0.88 -5.33 14.74
N SER A 195 -0.01 -5.39 15.74
CA SER A 195 -0.15 -4.35 16.76
C SER A 195 0.81 -4.48 17.94
N ASP A 196 1.51 -5.61 18.07
CA ASP A 196 2.48 -5.82 19.15
C ASP A 196 3.91 -5.35 18.81
N PHE A 197 4.10 -4.77 17.62
CA PHE A 197 5.35 -4.14 17.20
C PHE A 197 5.14 -2.64 16.93
N PRO A 198 6.20 -1.82 17.04
CA PRO A 198 6.17 -0.44 16.56
C PRO A 198 5.78 -0.35 15.08
N ASN A 199 5.31 0.84 14.67
CA ASN A 199 4.97 1.14 13.28
C ASN A 199 3.97 0.15 12.66
N GLN A 200 2.81 -0.04 13.31
CA GLN A 200 1.75 -0.85 12.74
C GLN A 200 1.21 -0.20 11.46
N ILE A 201 1.36 -0.88 10.33
CA ILE A 201 0.81 -0.50 9.03
C ILE A 201 -0.52 -1.25 8.85
N ASN A 202 -1.62 -0.60 9.22
CA ASN A 202 -2.94 -1.23 9.19
C ASN A 202 -3.98 -0.27 8.60
N ASN A 203 -4.82 -0.77 7.71
CA ASN A 203 -5.89 -0.02 7.02
C ASN A 203 -6.93 0.62 7.96
N VAL A 204 -6.99 0.23 9.23
CA VAL A 204 -7.83 0.86 10.26
C VAL A 204 -7.64 2.37 10.39
N VAL A 205 -6.43 2.89 10.09
CA VAL A 205 -6.17 4.34 10.11
C VAL A 205 -6.53 5.05 8.79
N ALA A 206 -7.13 4.34 7.82
CA ALA A 206 -7.54 4.90 6.53
C ALA A 206 -9.05 4.82 6.30
N PHE A 207 -9.62 3.61 6.24
CA PHE A 207 -11.00 3.42 5.74
C PHE A 207 -12.08 4.21 6.51
N PRO A 208 -12.01 4.39 7.85
CA PRO A 208 -13.05 5.14 8.55
C PRO A 208 -13.11 6.60 8.11
N GLY A 209 -11.94 7.25 7.96
CA GLY A 209 -11.84 8.62 7.51
C GLY A 209 -12.17 8.79 6.03
N ILE A 210 -11.76 7.82 5.18
CA ILE A 210 -12.11 7.81 3.75
C ILE A 210 -13.62 7.83 3.56
N PHE A 211 -14.33 6.90 4.20
CA PHE A 211 -15.79 6.84 4.07
C PHE A 211 -16.48 8.02 4.76
N LYS A 212 -16.00 8.47 5.92
CA LYS A 212 -16.53 9.68 6.57
C LYS A 212 -16.48 10.88 5.62
N GLY A 213 -15.31 11.17 5.03
CA GLY A 213 -15.15 12.27 4.08
C GLY A 213 -16.00 12.10 2.81
N ALA A 214 -16.04 10.88 2.26
CA ALA A 214 -16.83 10.58 1.07
C ALA A 214 -18.34 10.76 1.29
N LEU A 215 -18.85 10.31 2.44
CA LEU A 215 -20.27 10.40 2.80
C LEU A 215 -20.68 11.84 3.16
N GLU A 216 -19.89 12.55 3.97
CA GLU A 216 -20.15 13.95 4.30
C GLU A 216 -20.08 14.85 3.06
N GLY A 217 -19.11 14.60 2.18
CA GLY A 217 -18.92 15.33 0.94
C GLY A 217 -19.80 14.87 -0.22
N ARG A 218 -20.55 13.77 -0.06
CA ARG A 218 -21.42 13.15 -1.08
C ARG A 218 -20.71 12.95 -2.42
N THR A 219 -19.44 12.56 -2.40
CA THR A 219 -18.72 12.23 -3.64
C THR A 219 -19.27 10.94 -4.22
N THR A 220 -19.40 10.87 -5.54
CA THR A 220 -19.79 9.62 -6.22
C THR A 220 -18.61 8.66 -6.39
N GLN A 221 -17.38 9.15 -6.23
CA GLN A 221 -16.16 8.35 -6.41
C GLN A 221 -15.06 8.73 -5.42
N ILE A 222 -14.27 7.74 -5.02
CA ILE A 222 -12.99 7.93 -4.32
C ILE A 222 -11.88 7.89 -5.37
N THR A 223 -11.31 9.06 -5.67
CA THR A 223 -10.33 9.26 -6.74
C THR A 223 -8.90 8.98 -6.26
N GLU A 224 -7.95 8.87 -7.20
CA GLU A 224 -6.52 8.75 -6.84
C GLU A 224 -6.02 9.98 -6.07
N ASP A 225 -6.46 11.18 -6.44
CA ASP A 225 -6.12 12.43 -5.73
C ASP A 225 -6.58 12.36 -4.25
N MET A 226 -7.78 11.81 -3.97
CA MET A 226 -8.28 11.62 -2.61
C MET A 226 -7.46 10.61 -1.81
N LYS A 227 -7.04 9.50 -2.45
CA LYS A 227 -6.20 8.48 -1.80
C LYS A 227 -4.82 9.06 -1.45
N LEU A 228 -4.23 9.82 -2.35
CA LEU A 228 -2.96 10.50 -2.11
C LEU A 228 -3.08 11.52 -0.97
N ALA A 229 -4.14 12.32 -0.98
CA ALA A 229 -4.43 13.28 0.09
C ALA A 229 -4.61 12.60 1.45
N ALA A 230 -5.30 11.46 1.49
CA ALA A 230 -5.45 10.67 2.71
C ALA A 230 -4.11 10.15 3.26
N ALA A 231 -3.24 9.62 2.39
CA ALA A 231 -1.92 9.14 2.81
C ALA A 231 -1.06 10.28 3.40
N ILE A 232 -1.10 11.47 2.79
CA ILE A 232 -0.42 12.68 3.28
C ILE A 232 -1.03 13.15 4.61
N ALA A 233 -2.35 13.10 4.75
CA ALA A 233 -3.03 13.49 5.99
C ALA A 233 -2.63 12.57 7.16
N ILE A 234 -2.59 11.25 6.94
CA ILE A 234 -2.17 10.28 7.96
C ILE A 234 -0.71 10.51 8.36
N SER A 235 0.19 10.67 7.39
CA SER A 235 1.61 10.87 7.70
C SER A 235 1.86 12.17 8.48
N SER A 236 1.05 13.20 8.23
CA SER A 236 1.15 14.51 8.90
C SER A 236 0.67 14.51 10.36
N LEU A 237 0.08 13.42 10.86
CA LEU A 237 -0.39 13.32 12.26
C LEU A 237 0.73 12.96 13.24
N VAL A 238 1.86 12.47 12.73
CA VAL A 238 3.09 12.28 13.51
C VAL A 238 3.91 13.56 13.41
N ASP A 239 4.12 14.21 14.55
CA ASP A 239 4.88 15.46 14.64
C ASP A 239 6.36 15.19 14.32
N ASP A 240 7.00 16.08 13.57
CA ASP A 240 8.40 15.92 13.14
C ASP A 240 9.36 15.76 14.34
N LYS A 241 9.01 16.30 15.52
CA LYS A 241 9.80 16.14 16.75
C LYS A 241 9.71 14.74 17.38
N ASP A 242 8.61 14.04 17.14
CA ASP A 242 8.32 12.72 17.69
C ASP A 242 8.68 11.60 16.69
N LEU A 243 8.94 11.98 15.44
CA LEU A 243 9.28 11.10 14.35
C LEU A 243 10.64 10.41 14.57
N ASN A 244 10.64 9.08 14.57
CA ASN A 244 11.84 8.27 14.73
C ASN A 244 11.66 6.86 14.11
N GLU A 245 12.68 6.00 14.21
CA GLU A 245 12.66 4.65 13.62
C GLU A 245 11.49 3.76 14.09
N ASP A 246 10.97 4.00 15.29
CA ASP A 246 9.89 3.24 15.94
C ASP A 246 8.57 4.04 15.99
N ASN A 247 8.50 5.23 15.38
CA ASN A 247 7.29 6.08 15.38
C ASN A 247 7.13 6.82 14.04
N ILE A 248 6.63 6.12 13.02
CA ILE A 248 6.32 6.69 11.68
C ILE A 248 4.82 6.71 11.35
N MET A 249 3.97 6.13 12.19
CA MET A 249 2.51 6.06 11.99
C MET A 249 1.77 6.53 13.23
N PRO A 250 0.59 7.15 13.10
CA PRO A 250 -0.28 7.36 14.24
C PRO A 250 -0.79 6.01 14.78
N GLU A 251 -1.15 5.99 16.05
CA GLU A 251 -1.77 4.83 16.70
C GLU A 251 -3.12 4.48 16.04
N ALA A 252 -3.47 3.19 16.03
CA ALA A 252 -4.67 2.68 15.38
C ALA A 252 -5.99 3.36 15.82
N PHE A 253 -6.04 3.81 17.08
CA PHE A 253 -7.20 4.48 17.68
C PHE A 253 -6.96 5.97 17.97
N ASP A 254 -5.98 6.59 17.31
CA ASP A 254 -5.79 8.04 17.43
C ASP A 254 -7.07 8.75 16.93
N PRO A 255 -7.78 9.50 17.81
CA PRO A 255 -9.07 10.08 17.48
C PRO A 255 -8.98 11.14 16.37
N ARG A 256 -7.78 11.65 16.08
CA ARG A 256 -7.54 12.68 15.06
C ARG A 256 -7.58 12.12 13.64
N VAL A 257 -7.30 10.82 13.47
CA VAL A 257 -7.08 10.19 12.17
C VAL A 257 -8.30 10.29 11.26
N ALA A 258 -9.46 9.87 11.76
CA ALA A 258 -10.67 9.83 10.94
C ALA A 258 -11.07 11.24 10.44
N ASP A 259 -10.90 12.27 11.28
CA ASP A 259 -11.21 13.65 10.94
C ASP A 259 -10.21 14.22 9.93
N ALA A 260 -8.91 14.03 10.16
CA ALA A 260 -7.87 14.51 9.25
C ALA A 260 -8.01 13.90 7.85
N VAL A 261 -8.25 12.59 7.77
CA VAL A 261 -8.47 11.90 6.49
C VAL A 261 -9.77 12.37 5.84
N ALA A 262 -10.86 12.51 6.59
CA ALA A 262 -12.14 12.97 6.05
C ALA A 262 -12.03 14.38 5.45
N ASP A 263 -11.35 15.29 6.14
CA ASP A 263 -11.13 16.66 5.67
C ASP A 263 -10.25 16.70 4.42
N ALA A 264 -9.19 15.88 4.37
CA ALA A 264 -8.36 15.73 3.18
C ALA A 264 -9.16 15.21 1.97
N VAL A 265 -10.01 14.20 2.17
CA VAL A 265 -10.90 13.67 1.13
C VAL A 265 -11.86 14.74 0.63
N LYS A 266 -12.56 15.44 1.52
CA LYS A 266 -13.51 16.51 1.18
C LYS A 266 -12.85 17.64 0.39
N ALA A 267 -11.62 18.03 0.74
CA ALA A 267 -10.87 19.06 0.04
C ALA A 267 -10.54 18.70 -1.43
N HIS A 268 -10.58 17.41 -1.79
CA HIS A 268 -10.29 16.91 -3.13
C HIS A 268 -11.54 16.48 -3.92
N ILE A 269 -12.74 16.78 -3.42
CA ILE A 269 -13.98 16.60 -4.17
C ILE A 269 -14.06 17.69 -5.25
N LYS A 270 -13.96 17.29 -6.51
CA LYS A 270 -14.19 18.19 -7.65
C LYS A 270 -15.69 18.45 -7.76
N ARG A 271 -16.06 19.73 -7.74
CA ARG A 271 -17.45 20.20 -7.93
C ARG A 271 -17.82 20.21 -9.40
#